data_AF-A0A445E0F5-F1
#
_entry.id   AF-A0A445E0F5-F1
#
_cell.length_a   1.000
_cell.length_b   1.000
_cell.length_c   1.000
_cell.angle_alpha   90.00
_cell.angle_beta   90.00
_cell.angle_gamma   90.00
#
_symmetry.space_group_name_H-M   'P 1'
#
loop_
_entity.id
_entity.type
_entity.pdbx_description
1 polymer ?
#
loop_
_entity_poly.entity_id
_entity_poly.type
_entity_poly.pdbx_seq_one_letter_code
_entity_poly.pdbx_strand_id
1 'polypeptide(L)'
;MTSTEEEQYWESQIPSLKPFLQHLKVVKIHGFLDCENEVTLAKFLLKHGKALEEMQLCAGQVNARDTLRRQKIRSQMMGFSWASSNAKVAFQ
;
A
#
# COMPACT_ATOMS: atom_id res chain seq x y z
N MET A 1 1.12 -5.01 17.62
CA MET A 1 2.34 -4.47 17.01
C MET A 1 2.06 -3.02 16.68
N THR A 2 2.92 -2.11 17.12
CA THR A 2 2.77 -0.69 16.78
C THR A 2 3.18 -0.51 15.32
N SER A 3 2.51 0.37 14.57
CA SER A 3 2.78 0.64 13.15
C SER A 3 4.28 0.82 12.82
N THR A 4 5.07 1.28 13.78
CA THR A 4 6.53 1.48 13.69
C THR A 4 7.33 0.20 13.49
N GLU A 5 6.96 -0.92 14.12
CA GLU A 5 7.71 -2.19 14.01
C GLU A 5 7.58 -2.79 12.61
N GLU A 6 6.39 -2.70 12.03
CA GLU A 6 6.13 -3.21 10.68
C GLU A 6 6.73 -2.32 9.60
N GLU A 7 6.71 -0.98 9.80
CA GLU A 7 7.43 -0.07 8.92
C GLU A 7 8.93 -0.39 8.90
N GLN A 8 9.54 -0.63 10.06
CA GLN A 8 10.95 -1.02 10.16
C GLN A 8 11.23 -2.38 9.51
N TYR A 9 10.32 -3.34 9.66
CA TYR A 9 10.43 -4.62 8.97
C TYR A 9 10.49 -4.43 7.46
N TRP A 10 9.53 -3.72 6.86
CA TRP A 10 9.51 -3.52 5.41
C TRP A 10 10.73 -2.74 4.91
N GLU A 11 11.17 -1.70 5.63
CA GLU A 11 12.38 -0.95 5.28
C GLU A 11 13.64 -1.83 5.35
N SER A 12 13.72 -2.78 6.29
CA SER A 12 14.83 -3.75 6.35
C SER A 12 14.90 -4.68 5.13
N GLN A 13 13.77 -4.90 4.45
CA GLN A 13 13.68 -5.75 3.26
C GLN A 13 14.06 -5.01 1.96
N ILE A 14 14.36 -3.71 2.01
CA ILE A 14 14.73 -2.95 0.81
C ILE A 14 15.91 -3.58 0.06
N PRO A 15 17.04 -3.94 0.70
CA PRO A 15 18.19 -4.46 -0.04
C PRO A 15 17.86 -5.73 -0.83
N SER A 16 17.02 -6.61 -0.28
CA SER A 16 16.60 -7.85 -0.93
C SER A 16 15.53 -7.63 -2.01
N LEU A 17 14.59 -6.71 -1.76
CA LEU A 17 13.48 -6.42 -2.68
C LEU A 17 13.80 -5.35 -3.72
N LYS A 18 14.95 -4.68 -3.65
CA LYS A 18 15.30 -3.56 -4.54
C LYS A 18 15.15 -3.89 -6.02
N PRO A 19 15.67 -5.02 -6.55
CA PRO A 19 15.48 -5.35 -7.96
C PRO A 19 14.00 -5.54 -8.31
N PHE A 20 13.22 -6.14 -7.42
CA PHE A 20 11.79 -6.34 -7.61
C PHE A 20 11.04 -5.00 -7.65
N LEU A 21 11.27 -4.12 -6.68
CA LEU A 21 10.62 -2.81 -6.56
C LEU A 21 10.93 -1.87 -7.73
N GLN A 22 12.12 -2.00 -8.33
CA GLN A 22 12.51 -1.20 -9.50
C GLN A 22 11.76 -1.56 -10.78
N HIS A 23 11.19 -2.76 -10.87
CA HIS A 23 10.47 -3.25 -12.06
C HIS A 23 8.97 -3.46 -11.79
N LEU A 24 8.53 -3.20 -10.55
CA LEU A 24 7.15 -3.38 -10.15
C LEU A 24 6.28 -2.28 -10.76
N LYS A 25 5.49 -2.63 -11.77
CA LYS A 25 4.60 -1.71 -12.48
C LYS A 25 3.15 -1.74 -11.99
N VAL A 26 2.63 -2.94 -11.78
CA VAL A 26 1.23 -3.15 -11.42
C VAL A 26 1.16 -4.04 -10.19
N VAL A 27 0.44 -3.59 -9.17
CA VAL A 27 0.18 -4.35 -7.94
C VAL A 27 -1.32 -4.52 -7.79
N LYS A 28 -1.76 -5.75 -7.52
CA LYS A 28 -3.17 -6.04 -7.21
C LYS A 28 -3.24 -6.83 -5.92
N ILE A 29 -3.75 -6.21 -4.86
CA ILE A 29 -3.94 -6.85 -3.56
C ILE A 29 -5.42 -7.16 -3.41
N HIS A 30 -5.73 -8.45 -3.27
CA HIS A 30 -7.10 -8.93 -3.06
C HIS A 30 -7.33 -9.22 -1.59
N GLY A 31 -8.56 -8.98 -1.13
CA GLY A 31 -8.92 -9.21 0.26
C GLY A 31 -8.37 -8.14 1.20
N PHE A 32 -8.17 -6.91 0.72
CA PHE A 32 -7.74 -5.79 1.56
C PHE A 32 -8.81 -5.54 2.63
N LEU A 33 -8.44 -5.77 3.89
CA LEU A 33 -9.27 -5.59 5.09
C LEU A 33 -9.04 -4.24 5.77
N ASP A 34 -8.25 -3.36 5.16
CA ASP A 34 -7.99 -2.01 5.68
C ASP A 34 -7.34 -2.08 7.09
N CYS A 35 -6.51 -3.10 7.32
CA CYS A 35 -5.74 -3.26 8.56
C CYS A 35 -4.40 -2.52 8.49
N GLU A 36 -3.85 -2.15 9.64
CA GLU A 36 -2.61 -1.34 9.70
C GLU A 36 -1.45 -2.00 8.95
N ASN A 37 -1.37 -3.33 9.01
CA ASN A 37 -0.33 -4.10 8.34
C ASN A 37 -0.37 -3.97 6.82
N GLU A 38 -1.57 -4.12 6.25
CA GLU A 38 -1.79 -3.98 4.81
C GLU A 38 -1.55 -2.55 4.34
N VAL A 39 -1.96 -1.56 5.13
CA VAL A 39 -1.68 -0.14 4.85
C VAL A 39 -0.18 0.13 4.86
N THR A 40 0.55 -0.49 5.79
CA THR A 40 2.00 -0.34 5.91
C THR A 40 2.72 -0.94 4.70
N LEU A 41 2.28 -2.11 4.23
CA LEU A 41 2.76 -2.71 2.99
C LEU A 41 2.45 -1.82 1.77
N ALA A 42 1.21 -1.33 1.65
CA ALA A 42 0.83 -0.47 0.52
C ALA A 42 1.67 0.83 0.50
N LYS A 43 1.89 1.45 1.67
CA LYS A 43 2.76 2.61 1.84
C LYS A 43 4.20 2.31 1.43
N PHE A 44 4.74 1.16 1.85
CA PHE A 44 6.08 0.71 1.46
C PHE A 44 6.22 0.59 -0.06
N LEU A 45 5.27 -0.09 -0.71
CA LEU A 45 5.25 -0.27 -2.16
C LEU A 45 5.15 1.06 -2.91
N LEU A 46 4.30 2.00 -2.45
CA LEU A 46 4.18 3.34 -3.04
C LEU A 46 5.46 4.18 -2.87
N LYS A 47 6.17 4.02 -1.74
CA LYS A 47 7.38 4.78 -1.42
C LYS A 47 8.63 4.28 -2.15
N HIS A 48 8.70 3.00 -2.49
CA HIS A 48 9.90 2.39 -3.09
C HIS A 48 9.70 1.85 -4.51
N GLY A 49 8.46 1.66 -4.95
CA GLY A 49 8.10 1.22 -6.30
C GLY A 49 8.28 2.33 -7.33
N LYS A 50 9.51 2.59 -7.76
CA LYS A 50 9.82 3.68 -8.71
C LYS A 50 9.17 3.51 -10.09
N ALA A 51 8.96 2.27 -10.51
CA ALA A 51 8.29 1.95 -11.77
C ALA A 51 6.78 1.71 -11.59
N LEU A 52 6.25 1.92 -10.39
CA LEU A 52 4.85 1.63 -10.10
C LEU A 52 3.96 2.60 -10.88
N GLU A 53 3.13 2.04 -11.76
CA GLU A 53 2.16 2.75 -12.57
C GLU A 53 0.75 2.56 -11.98
N GLU A 54 0.46 1.39 -11.41
CA GLU A 54 -0.87 1.07 -10.89
C GLU A 54 -0.82 0.20 -9.62
N MET A 55 -1.64 0.56 -8.63
CA MET A 55 -1.91 -0.22 -7.43
C MET A 55 -3.42 -0.35 -7.23
N GLN A 56 -3.94 -1.57 -7.31
CA GLN A 56 -5.33 -1.90 -7.07
C GLN A 56 -5.45 -2.58 -5.71
N LEU A 57 -6.20 -1.96 -4.81
CA LEU A 57 -6.57 -2.52 -3.52
C LEU A 57 -8.02 -2.98 -3.62
N CYS A 58 -8.19 -4.28 -3.85
CA CYS A 58 -9.49 -4.92 -3.97
C CYS A 58 -9.92 -5.37 -2.59
N ALA A 59 -10.94 -4.72 -2.08
CA ALA A 59 -11.30 -4.86 -0.70
C ALA A 59 -12.18 -6.10 -0.51
N GLY A 60 -11.97 -6.83 0.59
CA GLY A 60 -12.76 -8.03 0.88
C GLY A 60 -14.25 -7.72 1.09
N GLN A 61 -15.10 -8.76 1.07
CA GLN A 61 -16.49 -8.68 1.53
C GLN A 61 -16.48 -8.26 3.02
N VAL A 62 -16.71 -6.96 3.29
CA VAL A 62 -16.67 -6.40 4.63
C VAL A 62 -17.96 -5.63 4.92
N ASN A 63 -18.47 -5.79 6.14
CA ASN A 63 -19.72 -5.23 6.63
C ASN A 63 -19.73 -3.68 6.63
N ALA A 64 -20.91 -3.08 6.48
CA ALA A 64 -21.11 -1.64 6.32
C ALA A 64 -20.51 -0.73 7.42
N ARG A 65 -20.13 -1.28 8.59
CA ARG A 65 -19.47 -0.55 9.69
C ARG A 65 -18.04 -0.09 9.36
N ASP A 66 -17.37 -0.68 8.38
CA ASP A 66 -15.97 -0.34 8.04
C ASP A 66 -15.84 0.79 7.00
N THR A 67 -16.94 1.39 6.57
CA THR A 67 -16.96 2.47 5.56
C THR A 67 -16.17 3.72 5.98
N LEU A 68 -16.31 4.16 7.24
CA LEU A 68 -15.57 5.30 7.81
C LEU A 68 -14.06 5.02 7.91
N ARG A 69 -13.70 3.79 8.32
CA ARG A 69 -12.31 3.34 8.41
C ARG A 69 -11.65 3.31 7.04
N ARG A 70 -12.36 2.79 6.02
CA ARG A 70 -11.96 2.85 4.61
C ARG A 70 -11.70 4.26 4.14
N GLN A 71 -12.63 5.18 4.39
CA GLN A 71 -12.47 6.56 3.97
C GLN A 71 -11.23 7.20 4.61
N LYS A 72 -11.00 6.96 5.91
CA LYS A 72 -9.79 7.44 6.59
C LYS A 72 -8.51 6.90 5.96
N ILE A 73 -8.44 5.60 5.69
CA ILE A 73 -7.27 4.96 5.08
C ILE A 73 -7.06 5.45 3.64
N ARG A 74 -8.13 5.57 2.85
CA ARG A 74 -8.09 6.15 1.51
C ARG A 74 -7.52 7.56 1.54
N SER A 75 -8.01 8.42 2.43
CA SER A 75 -7.49 9.79 2.60
C SER A 75 -6.02 9.80 3.01
N GLN A 76 -5.59 8.89 3.90
CA GLN A 76 -4.18 8.77 4.28
C GLN A 76 -3.31 8.34 3.11
N MET A 77 -3.75 7.36 2.32
CA MET A 77 -2.99 6.85 1.17
C MET A 77 -2.78 7.89 0.06
N MET A 78 -3.79 8.73 -0.19
CA MET A 78 -3.70 9.84 -1.14
C MET A 78 -2.75 10.96 -0.68
N GLY A 79 -2.44 11.02 0.62
CA GLY A 79 -1.49 11.97 1.20
C GLY A 79 -0.04 11.46 1.26
N PHE A 80 0.24 10.22 0.84
CA PHE A 80 1.60 9.70 0.85
C PHE A 80 2.44 10.26 -0.28
N SER A 81 3.73 10.47 -0.01
CA SER A 81 4.71 10.78 -1.06
C SER A 81 5.01 9.52 -1.85
N TRP A 82 4.58 9.50 -3.11
CA TRP A 82 4.79 8.37 -4.02
C TRP A 82 6.13 8.50 -4.74
N ALA A 83 6.82 7.38 -4.93
CA ALA A 83 8.10 7.35 -5.66
C ALA A 83 7.93 7.62 -7.16
N SER A 84 6.76 7.25 -7.69
CA SER A 84 6.37 7.41 -9.08
C SER A 84 5.25 8.44 -9.16
N SER A 85 5.48 9.51 -9.94
CA SER A 85 4.45 10.50 -10.26
C SER A 85 3.31 9.92 -11.12
N ASN A 86 3.54 8.76 -11.73
CA ASN A 86 2.58 8.08 -12.59
C ASN A 86 1.79 7.00 -11.86
N ALA A 87 2.16 6.68 -10.61
CA ALA A 87 1.44 5.70 -9.80
C ALA A 87 -0.01 6.15 -9.61
N LYS A 88 -0.95 5.23 -9.79
CA LYS A 88 -2.37 5.43 -9.46
C LYS A 88 -2.80 4.39 -8.45
N VAL A 89 -3.49 4.83 -7.40
CA VAL A 89 -4.11 3.92 -6.43
C VAL A 89 -5.61 3.87 -6.69
N ALA A 90 -6.12 2.68 -6.98
CA ALA A 90 -7.54 2.42 -7.13
C ALA A 90 -8.02 1.48 -6.02
N PHE A 91 -9.19 1.77 -5.45
CA PHE A 91 -9.84 0.91 -4.48
C PHE A 91 -11.05 0.27 -5.15
N GLN A 92 -11.06 -1.05 -5.28
CA GLN A 92 -12.15 -1.83 -5.87
C GLN A 92 -12.99 -2.51 -4.78
#